data_AF-A0A8T4I0I4-F1
#
_entry.id   AF-A0A8T4I0I4-F1
#
_cell.length_a   1.000
_cell.length_b   1.000
_cell.length_c   1.000
_cell.angle_alpha   90.00
_cell.angle_beta   90.00
_cell.angle_gamma   90.00
#
_symmetry.space_group_name_H-M   'P 1'
#
loop_
_entity.id
_entity.type
_entity.pdbx_description
1 polymer ?
#
loop_
_entity_poly.entity_id
_entity_poly.type
_entity_poly.pdbx_seq_one_letter_code
_entity_poly.pdbx_strand_id
1 'polypeptide(L)'
;MREEVAHRVVSPRTDQVRLPGGQFAQRLGGDPWPGSTAAYARLPGGFAEDFGIAYRPGDDTATELSGALLLPVLDDFHEHECRTVARVRDFDLAGLVEGAPAEQLRGAVAAQLARLAAETHLDTYAEVTQALDRIRSQETVRLVPDGPLDLRMRTLAAEVRAARQSVQPAWRDAAGPVTQQDLDAWSARQGAAHALRAFIQLTVPVAAQKVLHRRMSVHWRAELAADLEAA
;
A
#
# COMPACT_ATOMS: atom_id res chain seq x y z
N MET A 1 -49.94 -13.79 9.59
CA MET A 1 -49.26 -13.12 8.46
C MET A 1 -48.74 -11.80 9.01
N ARG A 2 -47.46 -11.72 9.37
CA ARG A 2 -46.83 -10.50 9.94
C ARG A 2 -45.90 -9.93 8.89
N GLU A 3 -46.12 -8.66 8.55
CA GLU A 3 -45.26 -7.86 7.67
C GLU A 3 -43.88 -7.66 8.32
N GLU A 4 -42.84 -8.17 7.68
CA GLU A 4 -41.47 -7.73 7.97
C GLU A 4 -41.27 -6.36 7.33
N VAL A 5 -41.36 -5.31 8.16
CA VAL A 5 -40.88 -3.98 7.80
C VAL A 5 -39.36 -4.08 7.71
N ALA A 6 -38.85 -4.23 6.49
CA ALA A 6 -37.43 -4.08 6.21
C ALA A 6 -37.00 -2.65 6.59
N HIS A 7 -36.55 -2.48 7.83
CA HIS A 7 -35.90 -1.26 8.27
C HIS A 7 -34.61 -1.11 7.49
N ARG A 8 -34.69 -0.38 6.37
CA ARG A 8 -33.53 0.05 5.60
C ARG A 8 -32.71 0.95 6.51
N VAL A 9 -31.65 0.40 7.09
CA VAL A 9 -30.67 1.15 7.88
C VAL A 9 -29.97 2.11 6.91
N VAL A 10 -30.45 3.35 6.85
CA VAL A 10 -29.78 4.41 6.10
C VAL A 10 -28.69 4.97 7.02
N SER A 11 -27.46 4.49 6.82
CA SER A 11 -26.30 4.94 7.59
C SER A 11 -25.91 6.37 7.18
N PRO A 12 -25.56 7.28 8.11
CA PRO A 12 -25.17 8.64 7.76
C PRO A 12 -23.77 8.62 7.13
N ARG A 13 -23.69 8.88 5.83
CA ARG A 13 -22.43 9.10 5.12
C ARG A 13 -21.87 10.48 5.51
N THR A 14 -20.82 10.51 6.34
CA THR A 14 -20.14 11.75 6.77
C THR A 14 -18.97 12.14 5.87
N ASP A 15 -18.80 11.50 4.71
CA ASP A 15 -17.72 11.77 3.76
C ASP A 15 -18.03 12.93 2.80
N GLN A 16 -19.20 13.57 2.93
CA GLN A 16 -19.59 14.72 2.11
C GLN A 16 -19.22 16.04 2.80
N VAL A 17 -18.39 16.84 2.14
CA VAL A 17 -18.07 18.21 2.56
C VAL A 17 -18.78 19.19 1.63
N ARG A 18 -19.45 20.19 2.21
CA ARG A 18 -20.11 21.26 1.45
C ARG A 18 -19.09 22.30 1.05
N LEU A 19 -18.91 22.50 -0.26
CA LEU A 19 -18.02 23.52 -0.82
C LEU A 19 -18.67 24.92 -0.76
N PRO A 20 -17.88 26.01 -0.81
CA PRO A 20 -18.38 27.39 -0.71
C PRO A 20 -19.44 27.79 -1.76
N GLY A 21 -19.58 27.03 -2.85
CA GLY A 21 -20.60 27.22 -3.89
C GLY A 21 -21.87 26.37 -3.72
N GLY A 22 -22.06 25.72 -2.57
CA GLY A 22 -23.26 24.93 -2.27
C GLY A 22 -23.27 23.50 -2.83
N GLN A 23 -22.24 23.11 -3.58
CA GLN A 23 -22.01 21.75 -4.08
C GLN A 23 -21.44 20.85 -2.98
N PHE A 24 -21.74 19.55 -3.04
CA PHE A 24 -21.19 18.54 -2.12
C PHE A 24 -20.07 17.76 -2.82
N ALA A 25 -18.91 17.65 -2.16
CA ALA A 25 -17.78 16.85 -2.65
C ALA A 25 -17.46 15.72 -1.68
N GLN A 26 -17.11 14.55 -2.23
CA GLN A 26 -16.74 13.37 -1.46
C GLN A 26 -15.26 13.43 -1.07
N ARG A 27 -14.96 13.27 0.21
CA ARG A 27 -13.59 13.30 0.73
C ARG A 27 -12.87 11.99 0.38
N LEU A 28 -11.92 12.04 -0.53
CA LEU A 28 -11.05 10.91 -0.86
C LEU A 28 -10.12 10.58 0.33
N GLY A 29 -10.08 9.30 0.73
CA GLY A 29 -9.21 8.80 1.80
C GLY A 29 -9.73 8.95 3.23
N GLY A 30 -10.94 9.49 3.43
CA GLY A 30 -11.64 9.28 4.71
C GLY A 30 -12.21 7.87 4.74
N ASP A 31 -12.11 7.16 5.87
CA ASP A 31 -12.90 5.95 6.08
C ASP A 31 -14.38 6.32 5.83
N PRO A 32 -15.02 5.78 4.77
CA PRO A 32 -16.41 6.11 4.49
C PRO A 32 -17.36 5.57 5.57
N TRP A 33 -16.83 4.83 6.54
CA TRP A 33 -17.54 4.17 7.61
C TRP A 33 -16.93 4.48 9.00
N PRO A 34 -17.15 5.67 9.59
CA PRO A 34 -16.94 5.83 11.03
C PRO A 34 -17.83 4.86 11.84
N GLY A 35 -18.92 4.41 11.20
CA GLY A 35 -19.77 3.34 11.69
C GLY A 35 -19.17 1.93 11.58
N SER A 36 -18.05 1.70 10.88
CA SER A 36 -17.44 0.36 10.79
C SER A 36 -16.91 -0.07 12.15
N THR A 37 -16.09 0.76 12.81
CA THR A 37 -15.59 0.52 14.17
C THR A 37 -16.70 0.50 15.21
N ALA A 38 -17.69 1.40 15.10
CA ALA A 38 -18.84 1.42 16.02
C ALA A 38 -19.81 0.25 15.79
N ALA A 39 -19.99 -0.23 14.55
CA ALA A 39 -20.75 -1.42 14.23
C ALA A 39 -19.99 -2.68 14.66
N TYR A 40 -18.67 -2.72 14.46
CA TYR A 40 -17.80 -3.78 14.98
C TYR A 40 -17.84 -3.85 16.51
N ALA A 41 -17.99 -2.72 17.19
CA ALA A 41 -18.15 -2.68 18.65
C ALA A 41 -19.57 -3.04 19.13
N ARG A 42 -20.61 -2.82 18.31
CA ARG A 42 -22.00 -3.17 18.63
C ARG A 42 -22.34 -4.63 18.34
N LEU A 43 -21.73 -5.23 17.33
CA LEU A 43 -21.92 -6.62 16.93
C LEU A 43 -21.70 -7.63 18.09
N PRO A 44 -20.63 -7.52 18.89
CA PRO A 44 -20.43 -8.34 20.08
C PRO A 44 -21.52 -8.15 21.14
N GLY A 45 -22.02 -6.91 21.29
CA GLY A 45 -23.13 -6.60 22.20
C GLY A 45 -24.43 -7.28 21.79
N GLY A 46 -24.75 -7.25 20.49
CA GLY A 46 -25.92 -7.94 19.94
C GLY A 46 -25.82 -9.46 20.06
N PHE A 47 -24.62 -10.05 19.89
CA PHE A 47 -24.42 -11.48 20.11
C PHE A 47 -24.61 -11.91 21.57
N ALA A 48 -24.25 -11.05 22.51
CA ALA A 48 -24.45 -11.31 23.93
C ALA A 48 -25.94 -11.23 24.31
N GLU A 49 -26.68 -10.23 23.81
CA GLU A 49 -28.10 -10.05 24.10
C GLU A 49 -29.00 -11.10 23.42
N ASP A 50 -28.80 -11.34 22.12
CA ASP A 50 -29.71 -12.17 21.33
C ASP A 50 -29.36 -13.66 21.39
N PHE A 51 -28.09 -14.00 21.64
CA PHE A 51 -27.58 -15.37 21.54
C PHE A 51 -26.78 -15.82 22.77
N GLY A 52 -26.59 -14.97 23.78
CA GLY A 52 -25.81 -15.28 24.98
C GLY A 52 -24.30 -15.46 24.73
N ILE A 53 -23.79 -15.05 23.57
CA ILE A 53 -22.39 -15.21 23.19
C ILE A 53 -21.64 -13.95 23.62
N ALA A 54 -21.00 -14.03 24.79
CA ALA A 54 -20.16 -12.95 25.31
C ALA A 54 -18.77 -12.99 24.63
N TYR A 55 -18.61 -12.24 23.54
CA TYR A 55 -17.31 -12.05 22.89
C TYR A 55 -16.63 -10.77 23.42
N ARG A 56 -15.44 -10.92 24.01
CA ARG A 56 -14.60 -9.81 24.47
C ARG A 56 -13.33 -9.76 23.62
N PRO A 57 -13.12 -8.71 22.81
CA PRO A 57 -11.94 -8.61 21.94
C PRO A 57 -10.60 -8.69 22.69
N GLY A 58 -10.56 -8.31 23.97
CA GLY A 58 -9.36 -8.45 24.81
C GLY A 58 -8.96 -9.90 25.11
N ASP A 59 -9.91 -10.84 25.09
CA ASP A 59 -9.66 -12.25 25.42
C ASP A 59 -8.93 -12.98 24.27
N ASP A 60 -9.04 -12.47 23.04
CA ASP A 60 -8.30 -12.96 21.86
C ASP A 60 -6.79 -12.67 21.95
N THR A 61 -6.36 -11.75 22.83
CA THR A 61 -4.93 -11.48 23.05
C THR A 61 -4.26 -12.51 23.97
N ALA A 62 -5.05 -13.30 24.71
CA ALA A 62 -4.54 -14.26 25.69
C ALA A 62 -4.39 -15.68 25.13
N THR A 63 -5.01 -15.98 23.98
CA THR A 63 -4.95 -17.29 23.33
C THR A 63 -4.28 -17.13 21.98
N GLU A 64 -3.19 -17.85 21.73
CA GLU A 64 -2.55 -17.90 20.41
C GLU A 64 -3.61 -18.39 19.41
N LEU A 65 -4.04 -17.51 18.51
CA LEU A 65 -5.00 -17.88 17.46
C LEU A 65 -4.31 -18.90 16.54
N SER A 66 -4.60 -20.19 16.71
CA SER A 66 -4.09 -21.26 15.82
C SER A 66 -4.54 -21.08 14.36
N GLY A 67 -5.54 -20.23 14.13
CA GLY A 67 -5.99 -19.77 12.81
C GLY A 67 -5.49 -18.37 12.46
N ALA A 68 -4.38 -17.90 13.06
CA ALA A 68 -3.69 -16.70 12.63
C ALA A 68 -3.57 -16.77 11.11
N LEU A 69 -4.27 -15.88 10.42
CA LEU A 69 -4.21 -15.74 8.98
C LEU A 69 -2.73 -15.56 8.66
N LEU A 70 -2.08 -16.66 8.22
CA LEU A 70 -0.67 -16.66 7.89
C LEU A 70 -0.53 -15.62 6.79
N LEU A 71 0.02 -14.46 7.15
CA LEU A 71 0.31 -13.44 6.17
C LEU A 71 1.14 -14.12 5.07
N PRO A 72 0.81 -13.90 3.79
CA PRO A 72 1.56 -14.51 2.72
C PRO A 72 3.03 -14.18 2.92
N VAL A 73 3.87 -15.19 2.79
CA VAL A 73 5.31 -14.97 2.70
C VAL A 73 5.53 -14.16 1.43
N LEU A 74 6.37 -13.12 1.50
CA LEU A 74 6.76 -12.40 0.30
C LEU A 74 7.60 -13.33 -0.55
N ASP A 75 7.18 -13.56 -1.80
CA ASP A 75 7.96 -14.35 -2.74
C ASP A 75 9.37 -13.77 -2.85
N ASP A 76 10.39 -14.63 -2.93
CA ASP A 76 11.75 -14.18 -3.22
C ASP A 76 11.82 -13.54 -4.61
N PHE A 77 12.81 -12.68 -4.83
CA PHE A 77 13.07 -12.15 -6.16
C PHE A 77 13.47 -13.30 -7.08
N HIS A 78 12.67 -13.55 -8.11
CA HIS A 78 13.03 -14.49 -9.14
C HIS A 78 14.33 -14.05 -9.85
N GLU A 79 15.09 -14.99 -10.41
CA GLU A 79 16.40 -14.69 -11.01
C GLU A 79 16.35 -13.57 -12.07
N HIS A 80 15.28 -13.52 -12.86
CA HIS A 80 15.08 -12.49 -13.88
C HIS A 80 14.84 -11.10 -13.29
N GLU A 81 14.33 -11.01 -12.06
CA GLU A 81 14.12 -9.76 -11.32
C GLU A 81 15.40 -9.19 -10.70
N CYS A 82 16.44 -10.02 -10.57
CA CYS A 82 17.74 -9.67 -10.02
C CYS A 82 18.72 -9.15 -11.09
N ARG A 83 18.33 -9.20 -12.38
CA ARG A 83 19.17 -8.76 -13.50
C ARG A 83 18.91 -7.29 -13.81
N THR A 84 19.98 -6.55 -14.09
CA THR A 84 19.88 -5.19 -14.61
C THR A 84 19.34 -5.20 -16.04
N VAL A 85 18.49 -4.23 -16.36
CA VAL A 85 18.04 -3.97 -17.72
C VAL A 85 18.71 -2.73 -18.29
N ALA A 86 18.93 -2.73 -19.60
CA ALA A 86 19.52 -1.58 -20.29
C ALA A 86 18.56 -0.39 -20.36
N ARG A 87 17.24 -0.63 -20.48
CA ARG A 87 16.25 0.44 -20.66
C ARG A 87 15.04 0.29 -19.74
N VAL A 88 14.52 1.42 -19.29
CA VAL A 88 13.29 1.53 -18.49
C VAL A 88 12.38 2.57 -19.13
N ARG A 89 11.25 2.15 -19.70
CA ARG A 89 10.31 3.07 -20.39
C ARG A 89 11.06 4.00 -21.37
N ASP A 90 11.85 3.40 -22.26
CA ASP A 90 12.71 4.08 -23.26
C ASP A 90 13.82 4.99 -22.70
N PHE A 91 14.02 5.05 -21.38
CA PHE A 91 15.18 5.70 -20.76
C PHE A 91 16.37 4.73 -20.70
N ASP A 92 17.57 5.23 -21.01
CA ASP A 92 18.81 4.46 -20.95
C ASP A 92 19.35 4.37 -19.52
N LEU A 93 19.03 3.26 -18.85
CA LEU A 93 19.51 2.99 -17.50
C LEU A 93 20.97 2.51 -17.50
N ALA A 94 21.41 1.80 -18.54
CA ALA A 94 22.79 1.35 -18.64
C ALA A 94 23.75 2.54 -18.73
N GLY A 95 23.46 3.49 -19.62
CA GLY A 95 24.25 4.72 -19.74
C GLY A 95 24.31 5.53 -18.45
N LEU A 96 23.21 5.57 -17.68
CA LEU A 96 23.21 6.23 -16.37
C LEU A 96 24.11 5.51 -15.36
N VAL A 97 24.02 4.18 -15.29
CA VAL A 97 24.81 3.36 -14.34
C VAL A 97 26.30 3.42 -14.67
N GLU A 98 26.67 3.50 -15.94
CA GLU A 98 28.05 3.66 -16.38
C GLU A 98 28.60 5.07 -16.12
N GLY A 99 27.75 6.10 -16.23
CA GLY A 99 28.15 7.51 -16.12
C GLY A 99 28.12 8.10 -14.71
N ALA A 100 27.31 7.54 -13.80
CA ALA A 100 27.12 8.10 -12.46
C ALA A 100 27.95 7.37 -11.39
N PRO A 101 28.64 8.09 -10.48
CA PRO A 101 29.21 7.52 -9.26
C PRO A 101 28.16 6.74 -8.45
N ALA A 102 28.56 5.62 -7.84
CA ALA A 102 27.65 4.72 -7.14
C ALA A 102 26.87 5.40 -5.99
N GLU A 103 27.52 6.31 -5.25
CA GLU A 103 26.89 7.07 -4.16
C GLU A 103 25.85 8.07 -4.67
N GLN A 104 26.17 8.79 -5.75
CA GLN A 104 25.24 9.71 -6.39
C GLN A 104 24.02 8.98 -6.96
N LEU A 105 24.26 7.86 -7.64
CA LEU A 105 23.19 7.01 -8.14
C LEU A 105 22.31 6.49 -6.99
N ARG A 106 22.92 6.07 -5.86
CA ARG A 106 22.17 5.62 -4.68
C ARG A 106 21.30 6.74 -4.11
N GLY A 107 21.85 7.95 -3.95
CA GLY A 107 21.13 9.12 -3.46
C GLY A 107 19.96 9.51 -4.38
N ALA A 108 20.21 9.53 -5.69
CA ALA A 108 19.19 9.85 -6.67
C ALA A 108 18.06 8.82 -6.70
N VAL A 109 18.39 7.53 -6.73
CA VAL A 109 17.38 6.45 -6.69
C VAL A 109 16.60 6.47 -5.37
N ALA A 110 17.24 6.80 -4.25
CA ALA A 110 16.56 6.99 -2.97
C ALA A 110 15.54 8.14 -3.00
N ALA A 111 15.89 9.28 -3.61
CA ALA A 111 14.97 10.41 -3.78
C ALA A 111 13.77 10.04 -4.68
N GLN A 112 14.02 9.29 -5.76
CA GLN A 112 12.97 8.75 -6.62
C GLN A 112 12.06 7.76 -5.89
N LEU A 113 12.62 6.92 -5.01
CA LEU A 113 11.86 5.99 -4.18
C LEU A 113 10.99 6.73 -3.16
N ALA A 114 11.49 7.80 -2.54
CA ALA A 114 10.70 8.63 -1.63
C ALA A 114 9.52 9.29 -2.36
N ARG A 115 9.74 9.81 -3.58
CA ARG A 115 8.65 10.34 -4.42
C ARG A 115 7.65 9.26 -4.83
N LEU A 116 8.11 8.06 -5.19
CA LEU A 116 7.22 6.92 -5.47
C LEU A 116 6.36 6.55 -4.26
N ALA A 117 6.94 6.58 -3.06
CA ALA A 117 6.20 6.32 -1.83
C ALA A 117 5.11 7.36 -1.60
N ALA A 118 5.40 8.64 -1.80
CA ALA A 118 4.42 9.73 -1.72
C ALA A 118 3.32 9.61 -2.80
N GLU A 119 3.68 9.30 -4.05
CA GLU A 119 2.73 9.08 -5.16
C GLU A 119 1.72 7.95 -4.88
N THR A 120 2.12 6.96 -4.09
CA THR A 120 1.30 5.77 -3.77
C THR A 120 0.73 5.79 -2.35
N HIS A 121 1.00 6.85 -1.58
CA HIS A 121 0.71 6.97 -0.16
C HIS A 121 1.32 5.86 0.71
N LEU A 122 2.39 5.22 0.25
CA LEU A 122 3.13 4.23 1.03
C LEU A 122 3.86 4.88 2.21
N ASP A 123 4.21 6.15 2.09
CA ASP A 123 4.84 6.99 3.11
C ASP A 123 3.94 7.32 4.32
N THR A 124 2.65 6.95 4.28
CA THR A 124 1.73 7.11 5.40
C THR A 124 1.97 6.11 6.54
N TYR A 125 2.70 5.02 6.28
CA TYR A 125 3.07 4.03 7.30
C TYR A 125 4.38 4.43 7.98
N ALA A 126 4.37 4.54 9.30
CA ALA A 126 5.51 5.03 10.08
C ALA A 126 6.79 4.21 9.85
N GLU A 127 6.67 2.89 9.78
CA GLU A 127 7.75 1.95 9.47
C GLU A 127 8.37 2.18 8.09
N VAL A 128 7.58 2.64 7.11
CA VAL A 128 8.07 3.00 5.78
C VAL A 128 8.77 4.35 5.83
N THR A 129 8.15 5.36 6.45
CA THR A 129 8.76 6.70 6.59
C THR A 129 10.13 6.59 7.28
N GLN A 130 10.21 5.85 8.37
CA GLN A 130 11.47 5.60 9.08
C GLN A 130 12.51 4.90 8.20
N ALA A 131 12.10 3.90 7.39
CA ALA A 131 13.01 3.25 6.46
C ALA A 131 13.52 4.21 5.38
N LEU A 132 12.64 5.05 4.82
CA LEU A 132 13.00 6.06 3.81
C LEU A 132 13.92 7.13 4.38
N ASP A 133 13.70 7.58 5.62
CA ASP A 133 14.57 8.53 6.31
C ASP A 133 15.98 7.98 6.49
N ARG A 134 16.10 6.73 6.94
CA ARG A 134 17.40 6.05 7.08
C ARG A 134 18.09 5.87 5.73
N ILE A 135 17.35 5.48 4.69
CA ILE A 135 17.86 5.39 3.32
C ILE A 135 18.38 6.74 2.83
N ARG A 136 17.64 7.83 3.09
CA ARG A 136 18.04 9.20 2.73
C ARG A 136 19.31 9.63 3.45
N SER A 137 19.48 9.24 4.71
CA SER A 137 20.71 9.43 5.48
C SER A 137 21.83 8.44 5.09
N GLN A 138 21.67 7.68 4.00
CA GLN A 138 22.59 6.65 3.52
C GLN A 138 22.88 5.53 4.53
N GLU A 139 22.04 5.37 5.55
CA GLU A 139 22.15 4.26 6.48
C GLU A 139 21.75 2.94 5.84
N THR A 140 22.34 1.85 6.34
CA THR A 140 21.91 0.51 5.95
C THR A 140 20.61 0.15 6.65
N VAL A 141 19.54 0.01 5.88
CA VAL A 141 18.28 -0.58 6.34
C VAL A 141 18.34 -2.09 6.09
N ARG A 142 17.92 -2.90 7.06
CA ARG A 142 17.77 -4.35 6.91
C ARG A 142 16.30 -4.70 7.07
N LEU A 143 15.80 -5.56 6.18
CA LEU A 143 14.47 -6.14 6.33
C LEU A 143 14.58 -7.32 7.31
N VAL A 144 14.15 -7.10 8.55
CA VAL A 144 14.13 -8.12 9.59
C VAL A 144 12.85 -8.95 9.44
N PRO A 145 12.94 -10.30 9.34
CA PRO A 145 11.75 -11.16 9.28
C PRO A 145 10.82 -10.88 10.46
N ASP A 146 9.52 -10.74 10.17
CA ASP A 146 8.48 -10.40 11.15
C ASP A 146 8.69 -9.05 11.87
N GLY A 147 9.65 -8.24 11.42
CA GLY A 147 9.79 -6.85 11.83
C GLY A 147 8.67 -5.97 11.26
N PRO A 148 8.45 -4.76 11.81
CA PRO A 148 7.33 -3.90 11.40
C PRO A 148 7.26 -3.64 9.88
N LEU A 149 8.41 -3.39 9.25
CA LEU A 149 8.49 -3.16 7.81
C LEU A 149 8.17 -4.41 6.99
N ASP A 150 8.63 -5.58 7.41
CA ASP A 150 8.35 -6.86 6.74
C ASP A 150 6.86 -7.21 6.84
N LEU A 151 6.28 -7.10 8.04
CA LEU A 151 4.85 -7.32 8.27
C LEU A 151 3.99 -6.37 7.43
N ARG A 152 4.39 -5.09 7.30
CA ARG A 152 3.68 -4.13 6.44
C ARG A 152 3.69 -4.57 4.98
N MET A 153 4.86 -4.95 4.45
CA MET A 153 4.98 -5.40 3.07
C MET A 153 4.12 -6.64 2.80
N ARG A 154 4.13 -7.61 3.73
CA ARG A 154 3.29 -8.82 3.67
C ARG A 154 1.80 -8.50 3.73
N THR A 155 1.42 -7.55 4.58
CA THR A 155 0.04 -7.07 4.69
C THR A 155 -0.45 -6.46 3.38
N LEU A 156 0.34 -5.56 2.78
CA LEU A 156 -0.01 -4.96 1.48
C LEU A 156 -0.15 -6.01 0.36
N ALA A 157 0.70 -7.04 0.37
CA ALA A 157 0.58 -8.16 -0.57
C ALA A 157 -0.70 -8.98 -0.34
N ALA A 158 -1.08 -9.21 0.92
CA ALA A 158 -2.32 -9.89 1.30
C ALA A 158 -3.55 -9.09 0.87
N GLU A 159 -3.56 -7.78 1.13
CA GLU A 159 -4.63 -6.85 0.77
C GLU A 159 -4.88 -6.86 -0.73
N VAL A 160 -3.83 -6.72 -1.55
CA VAL A 160 -3.97 -6.80 -3.03
C VAL A 160 -4.51 -8.16 -3.47
N ARG A 161 -4.06 -9.26 -2.85
CA ARG A 161 -4.55 -10.59 -3.19
C ARG A 161 -6.04 -10.75 -2.87
N ALA A 162 -6.47 -10.29 -1.70
CA ALA A 162 -7.88 -10.31 -1.28
C ALA A 162 -8.74 -9.39 -2.16
N ALA A 163 -8.22 -8.22 -2.52
CA ALA A 163 -8.85 -7.27 -3.42
C ALA A 163 -9.12 -7.87 -4.80
N ARG A 164 -8.12 -8.52 -5.39
CA ARG A 164 -8.26 -9.18 -6.71
C ARG A 164 -9.36 -10.22 -6.73
N GLN A 165 -9.59 -10.91 -5.62
CA GLN A 165 -10.66 -11.90 -5.48
C GLN A 165 -12.04 -11.25 -5.25
N SER A 166 -12.06 -10.00 -4.79
CA SER A 166 -13.28 -9.25 -4.43
C SER A 166 -13.76 -8.32 -5.54
N VAL A 167 -12.90 -7.99 -6.51
CA VAL A 167 -13.27 -7.21 -7.70
C VAL A 167 -14.18 -8.06 -8.57
N GLN A 168 -15.43 -7.61 -8.72
CA GLN A 168 -16.37 -8.24 -9.63
C GLN A 168 -16.03 -7.88 -11.08
N PRO A 169 -16.21 -8.82 -12.02
CA PRO A 169 -16.08 -8.51 -13.44
C PRO A 169 -17.05 -7.40 -13.86
N ALA A 170 -16.61 -6.52 -14.77
CA ALA A 170 -17.40 -5.36 -15.24
C ALA A 170 -18.76 -5.71 -15.89
N TRP A 171 -19.00 -6.98 -16.22
CA TRP A 171 -20.26 -7.46 -16.79
C TRP A 171 -21.35 -7.78 -15.75
N ARG A 172 -21.04 -7.75 -14.44
CA ARG A 172 -22.06 -7.88 -13.39
C ARG A 172 -22.55 -6.49 -12.94
N ASP A 173 -23.86 -6.28 -12.99
CA ASP A 173 -24.53 -5.01 -12.62
C ASP A 173 -24.43 -4.63 -11.12
N ALA A 174 -23.95 -5.54 -10.27
CA ALA A 174 -23.76 -5.26 -8.85
C ALA A 174 -22.34 -4.74 -8.60
N ALA A 175 -22.23 -3.50 -8.13
CA ALA A 175 -20.97 -2.96 -7.63
C ALA A 175 -20.48 -3.84 -6.46
N GLY A 176 -19.35 -4.52 -6.67
CA GLY A 176 -18.68 -5.28 -5.61
C GLY A 176 -18.20 -4.36 -4.48
N PRO A 177 -17.79 -4.93 -3.33
CA PRO A 177 -17.28 -4.15 -2.20
C PRO A 177 -15.96 -3.44 -2.50
N VAL A 178 -15.27 -3.83 -3.58
CA VAL A 178 -14.00 -3.26 -4.05
C VAL A 178 -14.17 -2.88 -5.52
N THR A 179 -13.88 -1.63 -5.86
CA THR A 179 -13.89 -1.16 -7.24
C THR A 179 -12.56 -1.50 -7.95
N GLN A 180 -12.55 -1.46 -9.28
CA GLN A 180 -11.30 -1.59 -10.03
C GLN A 180 -10.28 -0.51 -9.64
N GLN A 181 -10.75 0.71 -9.38
CA GLN A 181 -9.89 1.83 -8.96
C GLN A 181 -9.24 1.56 -7.60
N ASP A 182 -9.94 0.95 -6.66
CA ASP A 182 -9.38 0.55 -5.36
C ASP A 182 -8.28 -0.51 -5.53
N LEU A 183 -8.53 -1.50 -6.40
CA LEU A 183 -7.55 -2.52 -6.73
C LEU A 183 -6.30 -1.92 -7.39
N ASP A 184 -6.47 -0.95 -8.29
CA ASP A 184 -5.36 -0.28 -8.96
C ASP A 184 -4.52 0.51 -7.94
N ALA A 185 -5.16 1.22 -7.01
CA ALA A 185 -4.49 1.96 -5.94
C ALA A 185 -3.71 1.02 -5.00
N TRP A 186 -4.32 -0.09 -4.58
CA TRP A 186 -3.64 -1.10 -3.76
C TRP A 186 -2.49 -1.76 -4.51
N SER A 187 -2.67 -2.06 -5.81
CA SER A 187 -1.62 -2.64 -6.65
C SER A 187 -0.45 -1.67 -6.84
N ALA A 188 -0.70 -0.38 -6.99
CA ALA A 188 0.34 0.65 -7.06
C ALA A 188 1.15 0.71 -5.76
N ARG A 189 0.47 0.69 -4.61
CA ARG A 189 1.12 0.69 -3.29
C ARG A 189 1.95 -0.56 -3.02
N GLN A 190 1.43 -1.74 -3.37
CA GLN A 190 2.20 -2.99 -3.30
C GLN A 190 3.40 -2.95 -4.25
N GLY A 191 3.25 -2.38 -5.45
CA GLY A 191 4.36 -2.16 -6.38
C GLY A 191 5.46 -1.25 -5.82
N ALA A 192 5.09 -0.17 -5.13
CA ALA A 192 6.03 0.70 -4.43
C ALA A 192 6.71 -0.01 -3.25
N ALA A 193 5.97 -0.81 -2.48
CA ALA A 193 6.54 -1.64 -1.41
C ALA A 193 7.55 -2.67 -1.94
N HIS A 194 7.27 -3.29 -3.10
CA HIS A 194 8.20 -4.18 -3.79
C HIS A 194 9.46 -3.45 -4.25
N ALA A 195 9.32 -2.22 -4.76
CA ALA A 195 10.47 -1.39 -5.14
C ALA A 195 11.33 -0.98 -3.93
N LEU A 196 10.71 -0.65 -2.79
CA LEU A 196 11.41 -0.41 -1.52
C LEU A 196 12.19 -1.65 -1.07
N ARG A 197 11.54 -2.83 -1.07
CA ARG A 197 12.20 -4.09 -0.74
C ARG A 197 13.40 -4.35 -1.65
N ALA A 198 13.26 -4.12 -2.95
CA ALA A 198 14.35 -4.28 -3.90
C ALA A 198 15.51 -3.32 -3.63
N PHE A 199 15.23 -2.07 -3.25
CA PHE A 199 16.27 -1.11 -2.87
C PHE A 199 17.05 -1.55 -1.62
N ILE A 200 16.38 -2.22 -0.69
CA ILE A 200 17.00 -2.74 0.54
C ILE A 200 17.84 -3.99 0.26
N GLN A 201 17.36 -4.90 -0.60
CA GLN A 201 17.90 -6.25 -0.74
C GLN A 201 18.77 -6.47 -2.00
N LEU A 202 18.62 -5.64 -3.04
CA LEU A 202 19.31 -5.78 -4.32
C LEU A 202 20.31 -4.64 -4.54
N THR A 203 21.11 -4.76 -5.60
CA THR A 203 22.03 -3.68 -5.99
C THR A 203 21.26 -2.46 -6.50
N VAL A 204 21.82 -1.27 -6.30
CA VAL A 204 21.18 0.00 -6.68
C VAL A 204 20.75 0.03 -8.16
N PRO A 205 21.54 -0.47 -9.13
CA PRO A 205 21.10 -0.53 -10.53
C PRO A 205 19.83 -1.36 -10.75
N VAL A 206 19.70 -2.51 -10.08
CA VAL A 206 18.53 -3.38 -10.18
C VAL A 206 17.32 -2.75 -9.48
N ALA A 207 17.54 -2.12 -8.32
CA ALA A 207 16.49 -1.39 -7.62
C ALA A 207 16.00 -0.17 -8.43
N ALA A 208 16.90 0.56 -9.08
CA ALA A 208 16.59 1.72 -9.90
C ALA A 208 15.58 1.37 -10.99
N GLN A 209 15.74 0.24 -11.67
CA GLN A 209 14.75 -0.25 -12.64
C GLN A 209 13.35 -0.34 -12.03
N LYS A 210 13.21 -0.99 -10.88
CA LYS A 210 11.92 -1.23 -10.23
C LYS A 210 11.28 0.07 -9.74
N VAL A 211 12.08 0.98 -9.19
CA VAL A 211 11.62 2.31 -8.76
C VAL A 211 11.14 3.13 -9.95
N LEU A 212 11.99 3.30 -10.96
CA LEU A 212 11.70 4.16 -12.12
C LEU A 212 10.55 3.63 -12.99
N HIS A 213 10.41 2.31 -13.12
CA HIS A 213 9.29 1.70 -13.84
C HIS A 213 7.94 2.03 -13.19
N ARG A 214 7.91 2.20 -11.86
CA ARG A 214 6.69 2.45 -11.08
C ARG A 214 6.35 3.94 -10.90
N ARG A 215 7.24 4.86 -11.25
CA ARG A 215 6.99 6.31 -11.15
C ARG A 215 5.76 6.74 -11.96
N MET A 216 4.84 7.44 -11.30
CA MET A 216 3.62 7.96 -11.91
C MET A 216 3.81 9.37 -12.49
N SER A 217 4.71 10.18 -11.91
CA SER A 217 5.06 11.50 -12.46
C SER A 217 5.50 11.40 -13.91
N VAL A 218 5.01 12.30 -14.77
CA VAL A 218 5.48 12.41 -16.17
C VAL A 218 6.86 13.09 -16.25
N HIS A 219 7.26 13.81 -15.20
CA HIS A 219 8.51 14.58 -15.11
C HIS A 219 9.64 13.84 -14.40
N TRP A 220 9.44 12.56 -14.05
CA TRP A 220 10.39 11.77 -13.27
C TRP A 220 11.83 11.79 -13.80
N ARG A 221 12.02 11.89 -15.13
CA ARG A 221 13.36 11.96 -15.75
C ARG A 221 14.10 13.25 -15.42
N ALA A 222 13.39 14.38 -15.45
CA ALA A 222 13.96 15.68 -15.09
C ALA A 222 14.24 15.73 -13.58
N GLU A 223 13.34 15.17 -12.76
CA GLU A 223 13.57 15.03 -11.32
C GLU A 223 14.81 14.17 -11.03
N LEU A 224 14.98 13.04 -11.73
CA LEU A 224 16.14 12.16 -11.57
C LEU A 224 17.45 12.88 -11.96
N ALA A 225 17.44 13.62 -13.06
CA ALA A 225 18.60 14.41 -13.46
C ALA A 225 18.99 15.44 -12.38
N ALA A 226 18.00 16.17 -11.83
CA ALA A 226 18.23 17.11 -10.74
C ALA A 226 18.76 16.43 -9.47
N ASP A 227 18.28 15.23 -9.15
CA ASP A 227 18.77 14.48 -7.99
C ASP A 227 20.21 14.02 -8.14
N LEU A 228 20.63 13.67 -9.36
CA LEU A 228 22.01 13.27 -9.66
C LEU A 228 22.98 14.44 -9.53
N GLU A 229 22.53 15.66 -9.84
CA GLU A 229 23.33 16.89 -9.66
C GLU A 229 23.42 17.32 -8.19
N ALA A 230 22.41 16.98 -7.38
CA ALA A 230 22.33 17.33 -5.97
C ALA A 230 22.98 16.32 -5.01
N ALA A 231 23.34 15.13 -5.51
CA ALA A 231 23.92 14.02 -4.74
C ALA A 231 25.45 14.03 -4.74
#